data_AF-A0A7X7UD72-F1
#
_entry.id   AF-A0A7X7UD72-F1
#
_cell.length_a   1.000
_cell.length_b   1.000
_cell.length_c   1.000
_cell.angle_alpha   90.00
_cell.angle_beta   90.00
_cell.angle_gamma   90.00
#
_symmetry.space_group_name_H-M   'P 1'
#
loop_
_entity.id
_entity.type
_entity.pdbx_description
1 polymer ?
#
loop_
_entity_poly.entity_id
_entity_poly.type
_entity_poly.pdbx_seq_one_letter_code
_entity_poly.pdbx_strand_id
1 'polypeptide(L)'
;MRRGFRNFSIFILCLLPFALLDGCDSRDGEQGNSQADDGGTDNDDRDAQPECWEAGGDAPTADVLTPRQSPEYYVEQSLKYFDTLDSYADPRSIPNYSELVARWEWPPWLKLTGLGDEAMIWIDLALKLYPTSVAERDCRAFPVQPFGRCHVVFYYQDRPCSIYEEFTFNDRGEMTFIEAWSDIPGLLPTSDPSDYWAEDAAAHRLSTKIPGLGTATGLIDLNGDCLREAARTDAEVADFATRARYPIVSWMAEFLRVGDDMMRLGCE
;
A
#
# COMPACT_ATOMS: atom_id res chain seq x y z
N MET A 1 -26.75 12.77 27.10
CA MET A 1 -26.87 11.31 26.93
C MET A 1 -25.62 10.80 26.24
N ARG A 2 -24.71 10.17 26.98
CA ARG A 2 -23.53 9.48 26.43
C ARG A 2 -23.95 8.05 26.07
N ARG A 3 -24.26 7.80 24.80
CA ARG A 3 -24.31 6.42 24.28
C ARG A 3 -22.87 6.04 23.94
N GLY A 4 -22.31 5.14 24.73
CA GLY A 4 -20.93 4.68 24.57
C GLY A 4 -20.73 3.99 23.23
N PHE A 5 -19.56 4.26 22.64
CA PHE A 5 -18.88 3.45 21.65
C PHE A 5 -18.65 2.03 22.21
N ARG A 6 -19.69 1.21 22.22
CA ARG A 6 -19.59 -0.23 22.45
C ARG A 6 -20.09 -0.89 21.18
N ASN A 7 -19.22 -1.65 20.53
CA ASN A 7 -19.44 -2.49 19.33
C ASN A 7 -18.88 -1.96 18.00
N PHE A 8 -17.72 -1.28 18.00
CA PHE A 8 -16.87 -1.28 16.79
C PHE A 8 -15.68 -2.25 16.93
N SER A 9 -15.31 -2.60 18.17
CA SER A 9 -14.07 -3.35 18.46
C SER A 9 -14.18 -4.89 18.43
N ILE A 10 -15.21 -5.48 17.84
CA ILE A 10 -15.40 -6.94 17.83
C ILE A 10 -15.94 -7.33 16.46
N PHE A 11 -15.10 -7.92 15.58
CA PHE A 11 -15.44 -9.08 14.70
C PHE A 11 -14.48 -9.34 13.52
N ILE A 12 -13.40 -8.57 13.31
CA ILE A 12 -12.36 -8.98 12.35
C ILE A 12 -11.59 -10.24 12.83
N LEU A 13 -11.78 -10.63 14.10
CA LEU A 13 -11.21 -11.84 14.73
C LEU A 13 -11.82 -13.18 14.26
N CYS A 14 -12.83 -13.23 13.39
CA CYS A 14 -13.57 -14.47 13.11
C CYS A 14 -13.43 -15.06 11.69
N LEU A 15 -12.56 -14.57 10.81
CA LEU A 15 -12.50 -15.05 9.42
C LEU A 15 -11.11 -15.59 9.03
N LEU A 16 -10.69 -16.65 9.72
CA LEU A 16 -9.57 -17.49 9.31
C LEU A 16 -10.03 -18.53 8.27
N PRO A 17 -9.44 -18.59 7.07
CA PRO A 17 -9.08 -19.84 6.44
C PRO A 17 -7.62 -20.20 6.79
N PHE A 18 -7.43 -21.48 7.06
CA PHE A 18 -6.16 -22.18 7.24
C PHE A 18 -5.12 -21.84 6.17
N ALA A 19 -3.92 -21.46 6.59
CA ALA A 19 -2.67 -21.74 5.86
C ALA A 19 -1.49 -21.71 6.84
N LEU A 20 -1.37 -22.79 7.62
CA LEU A 20 -0.17 -23.12 8.37
C LEU A 20 0.34 -24.46 7.82
N LEU A 21 1.66 -24.51 7.59
CA LEU A 21 2.55 -25.68 7.43
C LEU A 21 3.02 -25.99 6.00
N ASP A 22 4.18 -25.43 5.67
CA ASP A 22 5.31 -26.10 5.00
C ASP A 22 6.57 -25.40 5.57
N GLY A 23 7.68 -26.00 5.96
CA GLY A 23 8.19 -27.36 5.92
C GLY A 23 9.68 -27.16 6.25
N CYS A 24 10.14 -27.63 7.41
CA CYS A 24 11.56 -27.57 7.77
C CYS A 24 12.32 -28.63 6.96
N ASP A 25 13.17 -28.23 6.01
CA ASP A 25 14.19 -29.09 5.41
C ASP A 25 15.57 -28.49 5.67
N SER A 26 16.32 -29.14 6.56
CA SER A 26 17.71 -28.83 6.90
C SER A 26 18.62 -29.72 6.08
N ARG A 27 19.41 -29.12 5.18
CA ARG A 27 20.52 -29.78 4.49
C ARG A 27 21.85 -29.19 4.92
N ASP A 28 22.61 -30.02 5.60
CA ASP A 28 24.05 -29.88 5.81
C ASP A 28 24.79 -30.10 4.48
N GLY A 29 25.74 -29.21 4.19
CA GLY A 29 26.55 -29.24 2.96
C GLY A 29 27.90 -28.58 3.18
N GLU A 30 28.83 -29.37 3.69
CA GLU A 30 30.27 -29.12 3.84
C GLU A 30 30.93 -28.82 2.48
N GLN A 31 31.77 -27.78 2.36
CA GLN A 31 32.93 -27.76 1.46
C GLN A 31 33.90 -26.58 1.71
N GLY A 32 35.04 -26.91 2.32
CA GLY A 32 36.37 -26.86 1.68
C GLY A 32 36.88 -25.60 0.98
N ASN A 33 37.79 -24.93 1.69
CA ASN A 33 39.18 -24.63 1.29
C ASN A 33 39.53 -23.49 0.29
N SER A 34 40.32 -22.56 0.86
CA SER A 34 41.31 -21.61 0.33
C SER A 34 41.74 -21.65 -1.14
N GLN A 35 41.87 -20.46 -1.75
CA GLN A 35 43.12 -20.05 -2.40
C GLN A 35 43.25 -18.53 -2.54
N ALA A 36 44.46 -18.03 -2.32
CA ALA A 36 44.90 -16.65 -2.43
C ALA A 36 45.60 -16.38 -3.78
N ASP A 37 45.98 -15.12 -4.00
CA ASP A 37 46.65 -14.49 -5.16
C ASP A 37 45.71 -14.11 -6.32
N ASP A 38 45.84 -12.98 -7.01
CA ASP A 38 46.99 -12.11 -7.30
C ASP A 38 46.46 -10.70 -7.64
N GLY A 39 47.28 -9.67 -7.41
CA GLY A 39 46.98 -8.27 -7.69
C GLY A 39 46.97 -7.93 -9.17
N GLY A 40 46.17 -6.93 -9.55
CA GLY A 40 46.12 -6.47 -10.93
C GLY A 40 45.16 -5.32 -11.19
N THR A 41 45.70 -4.11 -11.06
CA THR A 41 45.35 -2.86 -11.75
C THR A 41 43.96 -2.26 -11.56
N ASP A 42 43.94 -1.25 -10.70
CA ASP A 42 43.24 0.03 -10.81
C ASP A 42 42.85 0.40 -12.26
N ASN A 43 41.55 0.31 -12.54
CA ASN A 43 40.77 1.11 -13.50
C ASN A 43 39.38 0.48 -13.60
N ASP A 44 38.53 0.72 -12.61
CA ASP A 44 37.14 0.24 -12.62
C ASP A 44 36.20 1.38 -12.23
N ASP A 45 36.25 2.47 -13.00
CA ASP A 45 35.03 3.25 -13.30
C ASP A 45 34.11 2.41 -14.22
N ARG A 46 33.84 1.15 -13.82
CA ARG A 46 32.75 0.36 -14.40
C ARG A 46 31.50 0.96 -13.83
N ASP A 47 30.79 1.69 -14.68
CA ASP A 47 29.42 2.17 -14.52
C ASP A 47 28.70 1.42 -13.40
N ALA A 48 28.63 2.05 -12.21
CA ALA A 48 27.92 1.49 -11.08
C ALA A 48 26.51 1.16 -11.59
N GLN A 49 26.12 -0.11 -11.54
CA GLN A 49 24.78 -0.51 -11.92
C GLN A 49 23.80 0.30 -11.05
N PRO A 50 22.70 0.83 -11.63
CA PRO A 50 21.70 1.55 -10.85
C PRO A 50 21.27 0.71 -9.65
N GLU A 51 21.04 1.37 -8.52
CA GLU A 51 20.59 0.65 -7.35
C GLU A 51 19.24 -0.02 -7.63
N CYS A 52 18.95 -1.09 -6.89
CA CYS A 52 17.74 -1.89 -7.01
C CYS A 52 16.45 -1.07 -7.18
N TRP A 53 16.30 0.04 -6.48
CA TRP A 53 15.10 0.90 -6.45
C TRP A 53 15.16 2.10 -7.40
N GLU A 54 16.26 2.32 -8.10
CA GLU A 54 16.41 3.45 -9.03
C GLU A 54 15.90 3.10 -10.44
N ALA A 55 15.68 4.14 -11.26
CA ALA A 55 15.38 3.98 -12.67
C ALA A 55 16.46 3.15 -13.39
N GLY A 56 16.04 2.06 -14.02
CA GLY A 56 16.93 1.13 -14.71
C GLY A 56 17.59 0.08 -13.81
N GLY A 57 17.31 0.09 -12.50
CA GLY A 57 17.69 -0.97 -11.57
C GLY A 57 16.82 -2.23 -11.71
N ASP A 58 17.12 -3.24 -10.90
CA ASP A 58 16.45 -4.54 -10.96
C ASP A 58 14.98 -4.52 -10.49
N ALA A 59 14.63 -3.59 -9.60
CA ALA A 59 13.30 -3.47 -8.99
C ALA A 59 12.92 -2.00 -8.74
N PRO A 60 12.84 -1.16 -9.79
CA PRO A 60 12.58 0.27 -9.64
C PRO A 60 11.31 0.58 -8.85
N THR A 61 11.25 1.77 -8.26
CA THR A 61 10.07 2.31 -7.57
C THR A 61 9.07 2.94 -8.51
N ALA A 62 7.87 3.24 -8.02
CA ALA A 62 6.76 3.68 -8.88
C ALA A 62 7.04 4.98 -9.66
N ASP A 63 7.88 5.88 -9.14
CA ASP A 63 8.18 7.20 -9.70
C ASP A 63 8.76 7.17 -11.13
N VAL A 64 9.30 6.03 -11.58
CA VAL A 64 9.85 5.88 -12.93
C VAL A 64 8.81 5.52 -13.99
N LEU A 65 7.58 5.18 -13.58
CA LEU A 65 6.52 4.76 -14.48
C LEU A 65 5.86 5.96 -15.17
N THR A 66 5.45 5.73 -16.40
CA THR A 66 4.61 6.67 -17.18
C THR A 66 3.24 6.05 -17.44
N PRO A 67 2.15 6.84 -17.46
CA PRO A 67 0.82 6.31 -17.71
C PRO A 67 0.73 5.55 -19.03
N ARG A 68 0.14 4.34 -19.01
CA ARG A 68 -0.11 3.51 -20.20
C ARG A 68 -1.58 3.46 -20.59
N GLN A 69 -2.46 3.78 -19.66
CA GLN A 69 -3.91 3.85 -19.87
C GLN A 69 -4.35 5.31 -19.98
N SER A 70 -5.61 5.53 -20.38
CA SER A 70 -6.15 6.88 -20.44
C SER A 70 -6.42 7.45 -19.04
N PRO A 71 -6.44 8.79 -18.86
CA PRO A 71 -6.84 9.41 -17.61
C PRO A 71 -8.20 8.90 -17.09
N GLU A 72 -9.17 8.70 -17.98
CA GLU A 72 -10.51 8.20 -17.64
C GLU A 72 -10.46 6.79 -17.06
N TYR A 73 -9.56 5.93 -17.56
CA TYR A 73 -9.36 4.60 -17.02
C TYR A 73 -8.91 4.65 -15.55
N TYR A 74 -7.91 5.46 -15.23
CA TYR A 74 -7.39 5.56 -13.86
C TYR A 74 -8.45 6.11 -12.89
N VAL A 75 -9.24 7.11 -13.34
CA VAL A 75 -10.39 7.61 -12.56
C VAL A 75 -11.44 6.51 -12.37
N GLU A 76 -11.78 5.76 -13.42
CA GLU A 76 -12.76 4.66 -13.33
C GLU A 76 -12.31 3.57 -12.34
N GLN A 77 -11.05 3.13 -12.40
CA GLN A 77 -10.53 2.12 -11.47
C GLN A 77 -10.50 2.64 -10.03
N SER A 78 -10.15 3.91 -9.81
CA SER A 78 -10.16 4.54 -8.48
C SER A 78 -11.59 4.61 -7.92
N LEU A 79 -12.58 4.94 -8.75
CA LEU A 79 -13.99 4.94 -8.35
C LEU A 79 -14.53 3.54 -8.03
N LYS A 80 -14.12 2.53 -8.80
CA LYS A 80 -14.46 1.11 -8.55
C LYS A 80 -13.92 0.62 -7.21
N TYR A 81 -12.73 1.06 -6.81
CA TYR A 81 -12.22 0.75 -5.47
C TYR A 81 -13.19 1.24 -4.38
N PHE A 82 -13.72 2.46 -4.46
CA PHE A 82 -14.70 2.90 -3.46
C PHE A 82 -16.03 2.16 -3.51
N ASP A 83 -16.40 1.57 -4.65
CA ASP A 83 -17.57 0.68 -4.72
C ASP A 83 -17.37 -0.63 -3.95
N THR A 84 -16.12 -1.10 -3.77
CA THR A 84 -15.85 -2.28 -2.92
C THR A 84 -16.06 -1.96 -1.44
N LEU A 85 -15.93 -0.69 -1.03
CA LEU A 85 -16.12 -0.25 0.35
C LEU A 85 -17.54 0.26 0.63
N ASP A 86 -18.26 0.73 -0.38
CA ASP A 86 -19.63 1.24 -0.25
C ASP A 86 -20.65 0.08 -0.14
N SER A 87 -21.35 0.00 0.99
CA SER A 87 -22.36 -1.03 1.27
C SER A 87 -23.54 -1.05 0.29
N TYR A 88 -23.75 0.02 -0.48
CA TYR A 88 -24.89 0.19 -1.39
C TYR A 88 -24.50 0.11 -2.87
N ALA A 89 -23.21 0.05 -3.19
CA ALA A 89 -22.72 -0.08 -4.56
C ALA A 89 -22.88 -1.52 -5.12
N ASP A 90 -22.78 -1.67 -6.44
CA ASP A 90 -22.82 -2.98 -7.11
C ASP A 90 -21.61 -3.82 -6.63
N PRO A 91 -21.82 -5.00 -6.01
CA PRO A 91 -20.72 -5.86 -5.55
C PRO A 91 -19.85 -6.43 -6.69
N ARG A 92 -20.27 -6.27 -7.94
CA ARG A 92 -19.46 -6.64 -9.13
C ARG A 92 -18.57 -5.50 -9.62
N SER A 93 -18.73 -4.30 -9.06
CA SER A 93 -17.84 -3.17 -9.32
C SER A 93 -16.56 -3.38 -8.53
N ILE A 94 -15.63 -4.10 -9.14
CA ILE A 94 -14.33 -4.45 -8.55
C ILE A 94 -13.25 -3.84 -9.46
N PRO A 95 -12.27 -3.10 -8.91
CA PRO A 95 -11.18 -2.56 -9.71
C PRO A 95 -10.26 -3.68 -10.19
N ASN A 96 -9.47 -3.38 -11.22
CA ASN A 96 -8.46 -4.28 -11.75
C ASN A 96 -7.25 -4.31 -10.80
N TYR A 97 -7.26 -5.15 -9.77
CA TYR A 97 -6.12 -5.31 -8.85
C TYR A 97 -4.99 -6.11 -9.48
N SER A 98 -3.74 -5.83 -9.07
CA SER A 98 -2.62 -6.74 -9.30
C SER A 98 -2.65 -7.87 -8.26
N GLU A 99 -2.04 -9.01 -8.60
CA GLU A 99 -2.00 -10.21 -7.74
C GLU A 99 -1.56 -9.90 -6.31
N LEU A 100 -0.55 -9.03 -6.15
CA LEU A 100 -0.03 -8.61 -4.84
C LEU A 100 -0.24 -7.11 -4.58
N VAL A 101 -1.44 -6.61 -4.86
CA VAL A 101 -1.83 -5.25 -4.45
C VAL A 101 -1.69 -5.09 -2.93
N ALA A 102 -1.23 -3.93 -2.46
CA ALA A 102 -1.20 -3.60 -1.04
C ALA A 102 -1.99 -2.33 -0.74
N ARG A 103 -2.73 -2.33 0.37
CA ARG A 103 -3.41 -1.14 0.93
C ARG A 103 -2.72 -0.70 2.20
N TRP A 104 -2.20 0.53 2.17
CA TRP A 104 -1.45 1.17 3.25
C TRP A 104 -2.15 2.45 3.73
N GLU A 105 -2.68 2.40 4.95
CA GLU A 105 -3.39 3.52 5.56
C GLU A 105 -2.48 4.20 6.59
N TRP A 106 -2.03 5.42 6.30
CA TRP A 106 -1.13 6.17 7.16
C TRP A 106 -1.75 6.49 8.52
N PRO A 107 -0.96 6.64 9.60
CA PRO A 107 -1.48 7.01 10.91
C PRO A 107 -2.45 8.20 10.84
N PRO A 108 -3.56 8.18 11.60
CA PRO A 108 -3.83 7.31 12.75
C PRO A 108 -4.44 5.95 12.39
N TRP A 109 -4.52 5.59 11.11
CA TRP A 109 -5.05 4.32 10.64
C TRP A 109 -4.10 3.14 10.89
N LEU A 110 -4.46 1.98 10.36
CA LEU A 110 -3.88 0.69 10.75
C LEU A 110 -2.66 0.26 9.91
N LYS A 111 -2.16 1.13 9.02
CA LYS A 111 -1.09 0.84 8.06
C LYS A 111 -1.51 -0.25 7.08
N LEU A 112 -0.89 -1.42 7.10
CA LEU A 112 -1.23 -2.48 6.15
C LEU A 112 -2.61 -3.10 6.49
N THR A 113 -3.62 -2.74 5.71
CA THR A 113 -5.02 -3.22 5.88
C THR A 113 -5.51 -4.10 4.75
N GLY A 114 -4.65 -4.38 3.78
CA GLY A 114 -4.90 -5.34 2.72
C GLY A 114 -3.62 -5.70 1.97
N LEU A 115 -3.51 -6.96 1.58
CA LEU A 115 -2.38 -7.49 0.81
C LEU A 115 -2.85 -8.68 -0.04
N GLY A 116 -2.72 -8.56 -1.36
CA GLY A 116 -3.24 -9.52 -2.33
C GLY A 116 -4.67 -9.20 -2.78
N ASP A 117 -4.96 -9.44 -4.05
CA ASP A 117 -6.26 -9.13 -4.67
C ASP A 117 -7.44 -9.86 -4.03
N GLU A 118 -7.31 -11.16 -3.76
CA GLU A 118 -8.35 -11.95 -3.11
C GLU A 118 -8.63 -11.42 -1.69
N ALA A 119 -7.58 -11.11 -0.93
CA ALA A 119 -7.71 -10.59 0.41
C ALA A 119 -8.40 -9.22 0.42
N MET A 120 -8.03 -8.33 -0.51
CA MET A 120 -8.71 -7.03 -0.69
C MET A 120 -10.21 -7.21 -0.87
N ILE A 121 -10.62 -8.04 -1.82
CA ILE A 121 -12.04 -8.30 -2.12
C ILE A 121 -12.79 -8.86 -0.90
N TRP A 122 -12.18 -9.83 -0.21
CA TRP A 122 -12.81 -10.45 0.97
C TRP A 122 -12.91 -9.51 2.17
N ILE A 123 -11.87 -8.73 2.44
CA ILE A 123 -11.85 -7.75 3.54
C ILE A 123 -12.92 -6.69 3.28
N ASP A 124 -12.98 -6.14 2.06
CA ASP A 124 -13.93 -5.10 1.70
C ASP A 124 -15.38 -5.61 1.77
N LEU A 125 -15.64 -6.83 1.31
CA LEU A 125 -16.94 -7.48 1.47
C LEU A 125 -17.33 -7.65 2.94
N ALA A 126 -16.37 -8.01 3.80
CA ALA A 126 -16.62 -8.13 5.25
C ALA A 126 -16.91 -6.77 5.89
N LEU A 127 -16.25 -5.69 5.44
CA LEU A 127 -16.51 -4.33 5.92
C LEU A 127 -17.94 -3.88 5.61
N LYS A 128 -18.52 -4.30 4.48
CA LYS A 128 -19.92 -3.97 4.12
C LYS A 128 -20.96 -4.50 5.10
N LEU A 129 -20.61 -5.44 5.99
CA LEU A 129 -21.49 -5.87 7.10
C LEU A 129 -21.79 -4.73 8.09
N TYR A 130 -20.97 -3.69 8.09
CA TYR A 130 -21.14 -2.46 8.83
C TYR A 130 -21.44 -1.34 7.85
N PRO A 131 -22.72 -0.91 7.73
CA PRO A 131 -23.14 0.01 6.68
C PRO A 131 -22.26 1.26 6.61
N THR A 132 -21.59 1.39 5.47
CA THR A 132 -20.72 2.51 5.12
C THR A 132 -21.13 2.97 3.73
N SER A 133 -21.26 4.28 3.52
CA SER A 133 -21.42 4.85 2.18
C SER A 133 -20.27 5.78 1.86
N VAL A 134 -19.91 5.84 0.57
CA VAL A 134 -18.87 6.71 0.05
C VAL A 134 -19.51 7.54 -1.07
N ALA A 135 -20.42 8.44 -0.69
CA ALA A 135 -21.26 9.13 -1.67
C ALA A 135 -20.53 10.29 -2.37
N GLU A 136 -19.61 10.95 -1.65
CA GLU A 136 -18.83 12.08 -2.17
C GLU A 136 -17.45 11.59 -2.59
N ARG A 137 -17.17 11.70 -3.89
CA ARG A 137 -15.90 11.28 -4.50
C ARG A 137 -15.45 12.32 -5.53
N ASP A 138 -14.32 12.97 -5.29
CA ASP A 138 -13.59 13.74 -6.31
C ASP A 138 -12.31 12.98 -6.64
N CYS A 139 -12.29 12.32 -7.80
CA CYS A 139 -11.17 11.53 -8.28
C CYS A 139 -10.57 12.15 -9.54
N ARG A 140 -9.25 12.17 -9.63
CA ARG A 140 -8.51 12.69 -10.78
C ARG A 140 -7.39 11.76 -11.17
N ALA A 141 -7.04 11.83 -12.46
CA ALA A 141 -5.88 11.16 -12.99
C ALA A 141 -4.72 12.13 -13.19
N PHE A 142 -3.50 11.64 -13.01
CA PHE A 142 -2.28 12.44 -13.02
C PHE A 142 -1.25 11.87 -14.00
N PRO A 143 -0.39 12.73 -14.60
CA PRO A 143 0.64 12.29 -15.54
C PRO A 143 1.84 11.64 -14.84
N VAL A 144 1.92 11.73 -13.51
CA VAL A 144 2.98 11.17 -12.66
C VAL A 144 2.34 10.27 -11.60
N GLN A 145 3.05 9.25 -11.15
CA GLN A 145 2.54 8.37 -10.10
C GLN A 145 2.33 9.14 -8.79
N PRO A 146 1.34 8.73 -7.99
CA PRO A 146 0.28 7.78 -8.32
C PRO A 146 -0.68 8.36 -9.37
N PHE A 147 -1.06 7.54 -10.36
CA PHE A 147 -1.84 8.00 -11.50
C PHE A 147 -3.32 8.26 -11.19
N GLY A 148 -3.84 7.77 -10.07
CA GLY A 148 -5.18 8.10 -9.57
C GLY A 148 -5.08 8.68 -8.17
N ARG A 149 -5.79 9.76 -7.89
CA ARG A 149 -5.89 10.35 -6.53
C ARG A 149 -7.32 10.80 -6.29
N CYS A 150 -7.81 10.65 -5.07
CA CYS A 150 -9.17 10.97 -4.72
C CYS A 150 -9.28 11.65 -3.36
N HIS A 151 -10.13 12.66 -3.27
CA HIS A 151 -10.70 13.11 -2.00
C HIS A 151 -12.11 12.55 -1.89
N VAL A 152 -12.38 11.82 -0.81
CA VAL A 152 -13.67 11.17 -0.58
C VAL A 152 -14.18 11.42 0.83
N VAL A 153 -15.49 11.26 1.03
CA VAL A 153 -16.10 11.27 2.36
C VAL A 153 -16.76 9.93 2.62
N PHE A 154 -16.22 9.19 3.59
CA PHE A 154 -16.84 8.00 4.14
C PHE A 154 -17.87 8.39 5.19
N TYR A 155 -19.04 7.79 5.13
CA TYR A 155 -20.09 7.96 6.14
C TYR A 155 -20.21 6.68 6.98
N TYR A 156 -19.57 6.68 8.14
CA TYR A 156 -19.66 5.59 9.11
C TYR A 156 -20.78 5.88 10.11
N GLN A 157 -21.93 5.19 9.99
CA GLN A 157 -23.11 5.47 10.83
C GLN A 157 -23.51 6.95 10.80
N ASP A 158 -23.61 7.52 9.59
CA ASP A 158 -23.93 8.94 9.33
C ASP A 158 -22.89 9.95 9.83
N ARG A 159 -21.70 9.51 10.27
CA ARG A 159 -20.58 10.40 10.61
C ARG A 159 -19.62 10.51 9.44
N PRO A 160 -19.40 11.73 8.89
CA PRO A 160 -18.46 11.92 7.79
C PRO A 160 -17.02 11.76 8.28
N CYS A 161 -16.20 11.16 7.43
CA CYS A 161 -14.76 11.04 7.60
C CYS A 161 -14.12 11.30 6.25
N SER A 162 -13.43 12.44 6.13
CA SER A 162 -12.77 12.82 4.88
C SER A 162 -11.43 12.09 4.76
N ILE A 163 -11.23 11.44 3.62
CA ILE A 163 -10.05 10.61 3.33
C ILE A 163 -9.47 11.05 1.99
N TYR A 164 -8.15 11.16 1.96
CA TYR A 164 -7.37 11.33 0.74
C TYR A 164 -6.75 9.97 0.39
N GLU A 165 -6.99 9.48 -0.82
CA GLU A 165 -6.41 8.20 -1.27
C GLU A 165 -5.69 8.34 -2.61
N GLU A 166 -4.59 7.60 -2.74
CA GLU A 166 -3.77 7.53 -3.93
C GLU A 166 -3.66 6.09 -4.44
N PHE A 167 -3.65 5.94 -5.77
CA PHE A 167 -3.67 4.67 -6.47
C PHE A 167 -2.51 4.58 -7.46
N THR A 168 -1.59 3.66 -7.19
CA THR A 168 -0.47 3.32 -8.09
C THR A 168 -0.89 2.20 -9.03
N PHE A 169 -0.49 2.30 -10.30
CA PHE A 169 -0.80 1.29 -11.31
C PHE A 169 0.43 0.81 -12.08
N ASN A 170 0.44 -0.44 -12.54
CA ASN A 170 1.48 -0.94 -13.46
C ASN A 170 1.16 -0.63 -14.93
N ASP A 171 2.03 -1.09 -15.85
CA ASP A 171 1.88 -0.87 -17.29
C ASP A 171 0.60 -1.51 -17.88
N ARG A 172 0.04 -2.54 -17.21
CA ARG A 172 -1.21 -3.20 -17.61
C ARG A 172 -2.46 -2.45 -17.12
N GLY A 173 -2.28 -1.38 -16.33
CA GLY A 173 -3.39 -0.67 -15.68
C GLY A 173 -3.94 -1.39 -14.45
N GLU A 174 -3.23 -2.37 -13.90
CA GLU A 174 -3.62 -2.99 -12.65
C GLU A 174 -3.21 -2.10 -11.47
N MET A 175 -4.08 -1.95 -10.49
CA MET A 175 -3.81 -1.24 -9.24
C MET A 175 -2.88 -2.09 -8.36
N THR A 176 -1.70 -1.56 -8.05
CA THR A 176 -0.62 -2.28 -7.34
C THR A 176 -0.40 -1.79 -5.93
N PHE A 177 -0.75 -0.54 -5.64
CA PHE A 177 -0.55 0.06 -4.34
C PHE A 177 -1.62 1.12 -4.09
N ILE A 178 -2.24 1.07 -2.91
CA ILE A 178 -3.25 2.02 -2.44
C ILE A 178 -2.70 2.66 -1.18
N GLU A 179 -2.63 3.98 -1.15
CA GLU A 179 -2.27 4.72 0.05
C GLU A 179 -3.44 5.59 0.48
N ALA A 180 -3.73 5.61 1.79
CA ALA A 180 -4.81 6.41 2.36
C ALA A 180 -4.32 7.27 3.52
N TRP A 181 -4.78 8.51 3.57
CA TRP A 181 -4.52 9.49 4.60
C TRP A 181 -5.83 10.08 5.08
N SER A 182 -5.87 10.54 6.33
CA SER A 182 -6.93 11.45 6.76
C SER A 182 -6.82 12.77 5.98
N ASP A 183 -7.92 13.22 5.40
CA ASP A 183 -8.00 14.51 4.71
C ASP A 183 -8.25 15.64 5.72
N ILE A 184 -7.29 15.82 6.63
CA ILE A 184 -7.26 16.87 7.64
C ILE A 184 -5.87 17.50 7.73
N PRO A 185 -5.75 18.79 8.12
CA PRO A 185 -4.47 19.48 8.18
C PRO A 185 -3.44 18.74 9.06
N GLY A 186 -2.25 18.51 8.50
CA GLY A 186 -1.14 17.85 9.19
C GLY A 186 -1.12 16.32 9.09
N LEU A 187 -2.15 15.70 8.50
CA LEU A 187 -2.18 14.26 8.19
C LEU A 187 -2.17 13.94 6.70
N LEU A 188 -2.28 14.96 5.84
CA LEU A 188 -2.12 14.82 4.39
C LEU A 188 -0.66 14.46 4.01
N PRO A 189 -0.44 13.86 2.83
CA PRO A 189 0.90 13.55 2.35
C PRO A 189 1.75 14.78 2.05
N THR A 190 1.14 15.97 1.99
CA THR A 190 1.86 17.23 1.81
C THR A 190 1.62 18.18 2.98
N SER A 191 2.67 18.93 3.33
CA SER A 191 2.57 20.03 4.30
C SER A 191 2.18 21.36 3.66
N ASP A 192 2.19 21.45 2.32
CA ASP A 192 1.79 22.67 1.60
C ASP A 192 0.27 22.74 1.46
N PRO A 193 -0.42 23.67 2.13
CA PRO A 193 -1.88 23.79 2.03
C PRO A 193 -2.37 24.26 0.66
N SER A 194 -1.48 24.74 -0.22
CA SER A 194 -1.81 25.10 -1.61
C SER A 194 -1.70 23.93 -2.59
N ASP A 195 -1.00 22.86 -2.19
CA ASP A 195 -0.85 21.63 -2.98
C ASP A 195 -1.96 20.64 -2.66
N TYR A 196 -3.20 20.99 -3.02
CA TYR A 196 -4.39 20.21 -2.67
C TYR A 196 -4.31 18.75 -3.13
N TRP A 197 -3.66 18.48 -4.27
CA TRP A 197 -3.51 17.15 -4.85
C TRP A 197 -2.18 16.48 -4.55
N ALA A 198 -1.34 17.06 -3.68
CA ALA A 198 -0.01 16.56 -3.37
C ALA A 198 0.87 16.36 -4.63
N GLU A 199 0.80 17.22 -5.64
CA GLU A 199 1.57 17.09 -6.89
C GLU A 199 3.08 17.31 -6.70
N ASP A 200 3.51 17.92 -5.59
CA ASP A 200 4.93 18.14 -5.31
C ASP A 200 5.71 16.82 -5.13
N ALA A 201 6.97 16.82 -5.57
CA ALA A 201 7.87 15.68 -5.44
C ALA A 201 8.21 15.33 -3.98
N ALA A 202 8.07 16.27 -3.06
CA ALA A 202 8.30 16.08 -1.63
C ALA A 202 7.08 15.50 -0.89
N ALA A 203 5.93 15.33 -1.55
CA ALA A 203 4.79 14.69 -0.91
C ALA A 203 5.14 13.25 -0.51
N HIS A 204 4.78 12.93 0.73
CA HIS A 204 5.20 11.74 1.44
C HIS A 204 4.46 10.51 0.94
N ARG A 205 5.16 9.62 0.23
CA ARG A 205 4.61 8.42 -0.39
C ARG A 205 5.46 7.21 -0.10
N LEU A 206 4.82 6.10 0.21
CA LEU A 206 5.50 4.81 0.32
C LEU A 206 5.68 4.15 -1.06
N SER A 207 4.73 4.35 -1.98
CA SER A 207 4.78 3.82 -3.36
C SER A 207 6.05 4.22 -4.14
N THR A 208 6.62 5.38 -3.85
CA THR A 208 7.88 5.85 -4.46
C THR A 208 9.13 5.27 -3.80
N LYS A 209 8.97 4.38 -2.81
CA LYS A 209 10.07 3.77 -2.04
C LYS A 209 10.09 2.25 -2.09
N ILE A 210 8.94 1.61 -2.38
CA ILE A 210 8.85 0.15 -2.42
C ILE A 210 9.40 -0.40 -3.74
N PRO A 211 10.48 -1.19 -3.70
CA PRO A 211 11.05 -1.78 -4.91
C PRO A 211 10.06 -2.74 -5.60
N GLY A 212 10.10 -2.74 -6.93
CA GLY A 212 9.26 -3.60 -7.78
C GLY A 212 8.00 -2.90 -8.29
N LEU A 213 7.51 -1.87 -7.60
CA LEU A 213 6.33 -1.10 -8.04
C LEU A 213 6.55 -0.36 -9.37
N GLY A 214 7.79 -0.03 -9.71
CA GLY A 214 8.19 0.61 -10.96
C GLY A 214 8.36 -0.32 -12.15
N THR A 215 8.18 -1.63 -11.95
CA THR A 215 8.30 -2.62 -13.03
C THR A 215 7.02 -2.65 -13.88
N ALA A 216 7.09 -3.22 -15.09
CA ALA A 216 5.91 -3.38 -15.94
C ALA A 216 4.79 -4.23 -15.28
N THR A 217 5.14 -5.10 -14.35
CA THR A 217 4.17 -5.90 -13.57
C THR A 217 3.79 -5.23 -12.25
N GLY A 218 4.58 -4.28 -11.74
CA GLY A 218 4.38 -3.65 -10.44
C GLY A 218 4.32 -4.65 -9.28
N LEU A 219 4.93 -5.83 -9.44
CA LEU A 219 4.89 -6.91 -8.44
C LEU A 219 5.97 -6.67 -7.37
N ILE A 220 5.57 -6.67 -6.11
CA ILE A 220 6.49 -6.52 -4.98
C ILE A 220 7.05 -7.90 -4.63
N ASP A 221 8.36 -8.09 -4.72
CA ASP A 221 9.02 -9.30 -4.20
C ASP A 221 9.32 -9.14 -2.70
N LEU A 222 8.46 -9.70 -1.85
CA LEU A 222 8.58 -9.63 -0.38
C LEU A 222 9.84 -10.32 0.18
N ASN A 223 10.45 -11.21 -0.61
CA ASN A 223 11.65 -11.95 -0.25
C ASN A 223 12.89 -11.52 -1.04
N GLY A 224 12.72 -10.62 -2.01
CA GLY A 224 13.76 -10.16 -2.93
C GLY A 224 14.86 -9.37 -2.24
N ASP A 225 16.05 -9.40 -2.84
CA ASP A 225 17.22 -8.67 -2.36
C ASP A 225 16.98 -7.16 -2.33
N CYS A 226 16.29 -6.62 -3.34
CA CYS A 226 16.01 -5.20 -3.44
C CYS A 226 15.16 -4.66 -2.28
N LEU A 227 14.06 -5.35 -1.92
CA LEU A 227 13.25 -4.93 -0.77
C LEU A 227 14.01 -5.08 0.55
N ARG A 228 14.82 -6.14 0.70
CA ARG A 228 15.65 -6.33 1.91
C ARG A 228 16.69 -5.22 2.07
N GLU A 229 17.31 -4.80 0.98
CA GLU A 229 18.33 -3.75 1.01
C GLU A 229 17.69 -2.38 1.26
N ALA A 230 16.60 -2.03 0.57
CA ALA A 230 15.85 -0.81 0.83
C ALA A 230 15.36 -0.74 2.30
N ALA A 231 14.91 -1.85 2.87
CA ALA A 231 14.50 -1.94 4.27
C ALA A 231 15.66 -1.77 5.28
N ARG A 232 16.93 -1.88 4.87
CA ARG A 232 18.08 -1.61 5.77
C ARG A 232 18.34 -0.12 5.92
N THR A 233 17.95 0.68 4.93
CA THR A 233 18.27 2.12 4.84
C THR A 233 17.06 3.02 5.05
N ASP A 234 15.83 2.54 4.77
CA ASP A 234 14.58 3.27 4.99
C ASP A 234 13.67 2.53 6.00
N ALA A 235 13.34 3.21 7.11
CA ALA A 235 12.53 2.66 8.19
C ALA A 235 11.06 2.40 7.81
N GLU A 236 10.51 3.15 6.86
CA GLU A 236 9.13 2.97 6.39
C GLU A 236 9.04 1.75 5.47
N VAL A 237 10.05 1.55 4.61
CA VAL A 237 10.19 0.34 3.82
C VAL A 237 10.39 -0.88 4.73
N ALA A 238 11.16 -0.74 5.81
CA ALA A 238 11.34 -1.79 6.81
C ALA A 238 10.03 -2.16 7.53
N ASP A 239 9.23 -1.16 7.91
CA ASP A 239 7.92 -1.36 8.54
C ASP A 239 6.95 -2.03 7.56
N PHE A 240 6.87 -1.55 6.32
CA PHE A 240 6.10 -2.20 5.26
C PHE A 240 6.49 -3.67 5.08
N ALA A 241 7.79 -3.95 4.89
CA ALA A 241 8.27 -5.32 4.67
C ALA A 241 7.96 -6.25 5.85
N THR A 242 8.07 -5.73 7.09
CA THR A 242 7.70 -6.48 8.30
C THR A 242 6.22 -6.79 8.33
N ARG A 243 5.37 -5.80 8.02
CA ARG A 243 3.92 -5.95 8.00
C ARG A 243 3.47 -6.89 6.89
N ALA A 244 4.05 -6.79 5.70
CA ALA A 244 3.70 -7.64 4.58
C ALA A 244 4.07 -9.12 4.81
N ARG A 245 5.13 -9.41 5.59
CA ARG A 245 5.48 -10.77 6.01
C ARG A 245 4.55 -11.34 7.08
N TYR A 246 4.00 -10.48 7.94
CA TYR A 246 3.14 -10.87 9.04
C TYR A 246 1.87 -10.00 9.10
N PRO A 247 1.02 -10.03 8.06
CA PRO A 247 -0.04 -9.02 7.87
C PRO A 247 -1.05 -9.04 9.02
N ILE A 248 -1.55 -10.23 9.38
CA ILE A 248 -2.56 -10.36 10.45
C ILE A 248 -2.00 -9.97 11.82
N VAL A 249 -0.76 -10.39 12.13
CA VAL A 249 -0.12 -10.08 13.42
C VAL A 249 0.10 -8.58 13.54
N SER A 250 0.58 -7.95 12.49
CA SER A 250 0.89 -6.53 12.50
C SER A 250 -0.36 -5.66 12.50
N TRP A 251 -1.38 -6.05 11.74
CA TRP A 251 -2.70 -5.42 11.78
C TRP A 251 -3.28 -5.45 13.19
N MET A 252 -3.27 -6.62 13.84
CA MET A 252 -3.79 -6.77 15.20
C MET A 252 -2.98 -5.97 16.22
N ALA A 253 -1.65 -5.93 16.10
CA ALA A 253 -0.80 -5.12 16.95
C ALA A 253 -1.12 -3.62 16.79
N GLU A 254 -1.31 -3.13 15.57
CA GLU A 254 -1.69 -1.75 15.30
C GLU A 254 -3.08 -1.42 15.83
N PHE A 255 -4.04 -2.32 15.61
CA PHE A 255 -5.40 -2.20 16.13
C PHE A 255 -5.42 -2.15 17.67
N LEU A 256 -4.62 -2.98 18.35
CA LEU A 256 -4.51 -2.91 19.81
C LEU A 256 -3.78 -1.65 20.30
N ARG A 257 -2.89 -1.09 19.48
CA ARG A 257 -2.15 0.15 19.79
C ARG A 257 -3.04 1.38 19.69
N VAL A 258 -3.83 1.50 18.61
CA VAL A 258 -4.65 2.69 18.35
C VAL A 258 -6.11 2.49 18.77
N GLY A 259 -6.69 1.34 18.46
CA GLY A 259 -8.05 0.99 18.81
C GLY A 259 -9.08 2.03 18.34
N ASP A 260 -10.04 2.32 19.20
CA ASP A 260 -11.14 3.24 18.90
C ASP A 260 -10.67 4.70 18.69
N ASP A 261 -9.44 5.05 19.08
CA ASP A 261 -8.88 6.39 18.85
C ASP A 261 -8.63 6.67 17.36
N MET A 262 -8.51 5.65 16.51
CA MET A 262 -8.24 5.87 15.07
C MET A 262 -9.34 6.71 14.41
N MET A 263 -10.60 6.41 14.73
CA MET A 263 -11.75 7.14 14.20
C MET A 263 -11.80 8.57 14.71
N ARG A 264 -11.47 8.77 15.99
CA ARG A 264 -11.46 10.10 16.60
C ARG A 264 -10.32 10.96 16.04
N LEU A 265 -9.14 10.37 15.85
CA LEU A 265 -7.97 11.09 15.36
C LEU A 265 -8.00 11.32 13.85
N GLY A 266 -8.65 10.42 13.10
CA GLY A 266 -8.62 10.42 11.66
C GLY A 266 -9.79 11.13 10.99
N CYS A 267 -10.87 11.41 11.73
CA CYS A 267 -12.08 12.03 11.21
C CYS A 267 -12.47 13.36 11.89
N GLU A 268 -11.83 13.74 13.01
CA GLU A 268 -12.14 14.96 13.81
C GLU A 268 -10.92 15.86 13.99
#